data_AF-A0A0C3GI29-F1
#
_entry.id   AF-A0A0C3GI29-F1
#
_cell.length_a   1.000
_cell.length_b   1.000
_cell.length_c   1.000
_cell.angle_alpha   90.00
_cell.angle_beta   90.00
_cell.angle_gamma   90.00
#
_symmetry.space_group_name_H-M   'P 1'
#
loop_
_entity.id
_entity.type
_entity.pdbx_description
1 polymer ?
#
loop_
_entity_poly.entity_id
_entity_poly.type
_entity_poly.pdbx_seq_one_letter_code
_entity_poly.pdbx_strand_id
1 'polypeptide(L)'
;MFNLPQPADTEKKEDALPVISVSESSRTLENFLRFCYPGGDPELDDLSDIGDMLEVMSRYDVEEMERGVRKSLLTPIFLENEPLRVFAIAQRYHLEDETKLAAFYTLRRPQFKGYCAELECISAGPYYRLAEYGAKCRTAAARVATVPNFDWIANRFAWFACRENSSPNTDFRISNSTIKMDRKHWWLTYMRAVSVALADVPWFNSPKISEEIDIAMNKALTCDTCRRSIIAEMRTVNQLLAAEVQRVVTEVRLEVRF
;
A
#
# COMPACT_ATOMS: atom_id res chain seq x y z
N MET A 1 -26.00 -15.88 23.70
CA MET A 1 -26.70 -16.08 22.42
C MET A 1 -27.87 -17.08 22.44
N PHE A 2 -28.22 -17.74 23.56
CA PHE A 2 -29.33 -18.73 23.61
C PHE A 2 -30.55 -18.35 24.50
N ASN A 3 -30.71 -17.07 24.85
CA ASN A 3 -31.83 -16.61 25.69
C ASN A 3 -32.91 -15.84 24.92
N LEU A 4 -32.98 -15.99 23.59
CA LEU A 4 -34.08 -15.40 22.84
C LEU A 4 -35.36 -16.21 23.14
N PRO A 5 -36.43 -15.56 23.64
CA PRO A 5 -37.71 -16.23 23.80
C PRO A 5 -38.17 -16.71 22.42
N GLN A 6 -38.31 -18.03 22.27
CA GLN A 6 -38.85 -18.59 21.04
C GLN A 6 -40.31 -18.12 20.90
N PRO A 7 -40.75 -17.76 19.67
CA PRO A 7 -42.14 -17.42 19.43
C PRO A 7 -43.01 -18.59 19.89
N ALA A 8 -44.07 -18.28 20.65
CA ALA A 8 -44.99 -19.30 21.15
C ALA A 8 -45.62 -20.03 19.94
N ASP A 9 -45.30 -21.32 19.80
CA ASP A 9 -45.92 -22.22 18.82
C ASP A 9 -47.44 -22.11 18.91
N THR A 10 -48.05 -21.47 17.92
CA THR A 10 -49.51 -21.41 17.82
C THR A 10 -50.08 -22.65 17.14
N GLU A 11 -49.26 -23.57 16.62
CA GLU A 11 -49.69 -24.88 16.12
C GLU A 11 -48.62 -25.94 16.38
N LYS A 12 -48.70 -26.64 17.51
CA LYS A 12 -47.90 -27.83 17.79
C LYS A 12 -48.26 -28.94 16.78
N LYS A 13 -47.48 -29.10 15.72
CA LYS A 13 -47.36 -30.38 15.01
C LYS A 13 -46.31 -31.20 15.76
N GLU A 14 -46.72 -32.34 16.31
CA GLU A 14 -45.95 -33.16 17.26
C GLU A 14 -44.62 -33.74 16.74
N ASP A 15 -44.23 -33.51 15.48
CA ASP A 15 -43.00 -34.01 14.86
C ASP A 15 -42.22 -32.97 14.01
N ALA A 16 -42.55 -31.67 14.10
CA ALA A 16 -41.85 -30.65 13.30
C ALA A 16 -40.58 -30.17 14.01
N LEU A 17 -39.43 -30.26 13.32
CA LEU A 17 -38.17 -29.66 13.79
C LEU A 17 -38.35 -28.14 13.99
N PRO A 18 -37.75 -27.55 15.05
CA PRO A 18 -37.82 -26.12 15.28
C PRO A 18 -37.18 -25.36 14.12
N VAL A 19 -37.94 -24.43 13.52
CA VAL A 19 -37.46 -23.60 12.41
C VAL A 19 -37.01 -22.24 12.95
N ILE A 20 -35.74 -21.92 12.78
CA ILE A 20 -35.16 -20.62 13.15
C ILE A 20 -35.03 -19.78 11.89
N SER A 21 -35.72 -18.64 11.85
CA SER A 21 -35.57 -17.66 10.77
C SER A 21 -34.32 -16.81 11.01
N VAL A 22 -33.48 -16.70 9.98
CA VAL A 22 -32.26 -15.87 9.99
C VAL A 22 -32.32 -14.84 8.87
N SER A 23 -31.59 -13.74 9.01
CA SER A 23 -31.59 -12.63 8.05
C SER A 23 -30.50 -12.74 6.99
N GLU A 24 -29.51 -13.58 7.26
CA GLU A 24 -28.32 -13.86 6.48
C GLU A 24 -28.69 -14.63 5.21
N SER A 25 -27.97 -14.37 4.12
CA SER A 25 -28.18 -15.12 2.88
C SER A 25 -27.81 -16.59 3.05
N SER A 26 -28.40 -17.48 2.23
CA SER A 26 -28.05 -18.91 2.24
C SER A 26 -26.54 -19.13 2.06
N ARG A 27 -25.87 -18.30 1.25
CA ARG A 27 -24.43 -18.41 0.97
C ARG A 27 -23.59 -17.97 2.18
N THR A 28 -23.94 -16.84 2.78
CA THR A 28 -23.24 -16.33 3.98
C THR A 28 -23.39 -17.30 5.14
N LEU A 29 -24.60 -17.83 5.35
CA LEU A 29 -24.86 -18.80 6.40
C LEU A 29 -24.11 -20.12 6.16
N GLU A 30 -24.08 -20.63 4.92
CA GLU A 30 -23.30 -21.82 4.58
C GLU A 30 -21.81 -21.62 4.88
N ASN A 31 -21.22 -20.52 4.43
CA ASN A 31 -19.82 -20.20 4.69
C ASN A 31 -19.54 -20.09 6.20
N PHE A 32 -20.42 -19.42 6.93
CA PHE A 32 -20.33 -19.31 8.38
C PHE A 32 -20.35 -20.67 9.08
N LEU A 33 -21.31 -21.53 8.73
CA LEU A 33 -21.39 -22.87 9.29
C LEU A 33 -20.15 -23.70 8.93
N ARG A 34 -19.61 -23.57 7.71
CA ARG A 34 -18.36 -24.25 7.32
C ARG A 34 -17.15 -23.80 8.15
N PHE A 35 -17.12 -22.55 8.62
CA PHE A 35 -16.11 -22.11 9.60
C PHE A 35 -16.33 -22.73 10.98
N CYS A 36 -17.58 -22.91 11.42
CA CYS A 36 -17.89 -23.52 12.72
C CYS A 36 -17.67 -25.04 12.76
N TYR A 37 -17.83 -25.73 11.63
CA TYR A 37 -17.75 -27.19 11.55
C TYR A 37 -16.42 -27.69 10.97
N PRO A 38 -15.89 -28.84 11.44
CA PRO A 38 -14.71 -29.46 10.83
C PRO A 38 -14.97 -29.80 9.35
N GLY A 39 -14.13 -29.32 8.44
CA GLY A 39 -14.33 -29.53 7.00
C GLY A 39 -13.48 -28.67 6.08
N GLY A 40 -12.77 -27.68 6.65
CA GLY A 40 -11.91 -26.75 5.92
C GLY A 40 -12.60 -25.42 5.66
N ASP A 41 -11.84 -24.35 5.82
CA ASP A 41 -12.32 -22.98 5.65
C ASP A 41 -12.86 -22.77 4.21
N PRO A 42 -14.00 -22.09 4.03
CA PRO A 42 -14.48 -21.74 2.70
C PRO A 42 -13.53 -20.75 2.01
N GLU A 43 -13.40 -20.89 0.69
CA GLU A 43 -12.69 -19.91 -0.13
C GLU A 43 -13.55 -18.65 -0.27
N LEU A 44 -12.97 -17.50 0.07
CA LEU A 44 -13.62 -16.19 0.00
C LEU A 44 -12.93 -15.36 -1.09
N ASP A 45 -13.46 -15.48 -2.31
CA ASP A 45 -12.87 -14.88 -3.51
C ASP A 45 -13.44 -13.50 -3.85
N ASP A 46 -14.41 -13.01 -3.08
CA ASP A 46 -15.02 -11.70 -3.24
C ASP A 46 -14.99 -10.89 -1.93
N LEU A 47 -14.68 -9.60 -2.05
CA LEU A 47 -14.61 -8.69 -0.89
C LEU A 47 -15.96 -8.47 -0.21
N SER A 48 -17.07 -8.61 -0.94
CA SER A 48 -18.42 -8.53 -0.37
C SER A 48 -18.70 -9.78 0.49
N ASP A 49 -18.31 -10.97 0.02
CA ASP A 49 -18.42 -12.20 0.82
C ASP A 49 -17.58 -12.09 2.11
N ILE A 50 -16.39 -11.49 2.04
CA ILE A 50 -15.56 -11.21 3.23
C ILE A 50 -16.26 -10.22 4.17
N GLY A 51 -16.83 -9.14 3.62
CA GLY A 51 -17.56 -8.14 4.39
C GLY A 51 -18.78 -8.72 5.11
N ASP A 52 -19.54 -9.57 4.44
CA ASP A 52 -20.70 -10.28 5.00
C ASP A 52 -20.27 -11.26 6.09
N MET A 53 -19.18 -11.99 5.88
CA MET A 53 -18.63 -12.92 6.88
C MET A 53 -18.19 -12.20 8.16
N LEU A 54 -17.50 -11.06 8.03
CA LEU A 54 -17.14 -10.23 9.18
C LEU A 54 -18.37 -9.66 9.88
N GLU A 55 -19.43 -9.30 9.14
CA GLU A 55 -20.69 -8.85 9.74
C GLU A 55 -21.33 -9.95 10.58
N VAL A 56 -21.39 -11.16 10.03
CA VAL A 56 -21.99 -12.32 10.69
C VAL A 56 -21.16 -12.75 11.90
N MET A 57 -19.83 -12.74 11.79
CA MET A 57 -18.93 -13.08 12.91
C MET A 57 -19.07 -12.08 14.07
N SER A 58 -19.14 -10.78 13.76
CA SER A 58 -19.41 -9.75 14.77
C SER A 58 -20.80 -9.87 15.37
N ARG A 59 -21.84 -10.11 14.56
CA ARG A 59 -23.23 -10.27 15.01
C ARG A 59 -23.40 -11.49 15.92
N TYR A 60 -22.70 -12.57 15.60
CA TYR A 60 -22.76 -13.81 16.37
C TYR A 60 -21.68 -13.94 17.45
N ASP A 61 -20.90 -12.89 17.72
CA ASP A 61 -19.93 -12.84 18.82
C ASP A 61 -18.94 -14.03 18.76
N VAL A 62 -18.41 -14.29 17.56
CA VAL A 62 -17.45 -15.38 17.27
C VAL A 62 -16.15 -14.84 16.64
N GLU A 63 -15.73 -13.68 17.14
CA GLU A 63 -14.59 -12.90 16.65
C GLU A 63 -13.28 -13.70 16.67
N GLU A 64 -13.14 -14.69 17.57
CA GLU A 64 -11.96 -15.55 17.61
C GLU A 64 -11.77 -16.41 16.34
N MET A 65 -12.84 -16.60 15.57
CA MET A 65 -12.83 -17.36 14.30
C MET A 65 -12.50 -16.48 13.08
N GLU A 66 -12.39 -15.16 13.24
CA GLU A 66 -12.17 -14.23 12.12
C GLU A 66 -10.79 -14.36 11.48
N ARG A 67 -9.84 -15.05 12.12
CA ARG A 67 -8.46 -15.15 11.64
C ARG A 67 -8.36 -15.65 10.19
N GLY A 68 -9.21 -16.60 9.79
CA GLY A 68 -9.26 -17.10 8.42
C GLY A 68 -9.73 -16.02 7.45
N VAL A 69 -10.84 -15.37 7.77
CA VAL A 69 -11.46 -14.29 6.98
C VAL A 69 -10.53 -13.08 6.83
N ARG A 70 -9.85 -12.68 7.91
CA ARG A 70 -8.86 -11.59 7.92
C ARG A 70 -7.67 -11.88 7.02
N LYS A 71 -7.22 -13.14 6.93
CA LYS A 71 -6.17 -13.53 5.98
C LYS A 71 -6.65 -13.43 4.53
N SER A 72 -7.88 -13.84 4.24
CA SER A 72 -8.47 -13.72 2.90
C SER A 72 -8.56 -12.26 2.46
N LEU A 73 -8.90 -11.36 3.38
CA LEU A 73 -8.94 -9.91 3.16
C LEU A 73 -7.58 -9.32 2.72
N LEU A 74 -6.47 -9.93 3.17
CA LEU A 74 -5.11 -9.47 2.90
C LEU A 74 -4.41 -10.23 1.75
N THR A 75 -5.15 -10.98 0.94
CA THR A 75 -4.57 -11.63 -0.22
C THR A 75 -4.02 -10.60 -1.23
N PRO A 76 -2.95 -10.93 -1.97
CA PRO A 76 -2.36 -10.00 -2.95
C PRO A 76 -3.37 -9.53 -4.01
N ILE A 77 -4.33 -10.38 -4.39
CA ILE A 77 -5.35 -10.04 -5.38
C ILE A 77 -6.20 -8.85 -4.93
N PHE A 78 -6.58 -8.76 -3.66
CA PHE A 78 -7.35 -7.62 -3.15
C PHE A 78 -6.47 -6.42 -2.82
N LEU A 79 -5.31 -6.64 -2.18
CA LEU A 79 -4.42 -5.53 -1.81
C LEU A 79 -3.86 -4.79 -3.03
N GLU A 80 -3.60 -5.48 -4.14
CA GLU A 80 -3.07 -4.83 -5.34
C GLU A 80 -4.17 -4.18 -6.19
N ASN A 81 -5.34 -4.80 -6.29
CA ASN A 81 -6.41 -4.32 -7.16
C ASN A 81 -7.39 -3.36 -6.48
N GLU A 82 -7.79 -3.63 -5.24
CA GLU A 82 -8.84 -2.91 -4.51
C GLU A 82 -8.43 -2.47 -3.08
N PRO A 83 -7.24 -1.89 -2.86
CA PRO A 83 -6.76 -1.57 -1.51
C PRO A 83 -7.63 -0.58 -0.74
N LEU A 84 -8.35 0.31 -1.42
CA LEU A 84 -9.31 1.23 -0.80
C LEU A 84 -10.50 0.49 -0.21
N ARG A 85 -10.98 -0.53 -0.92
CA ARG A 85 -12.10 -1.37 -0.51
C ARG A 85 -11.72 -2.21 0.69
N VAL A 86 -10.53 -2.84 0.64
CA VAL A 86 -9.92 -3.53 1.78
C VAL A 86 -9.77 -2.60 2.98
N PHE A 87 -9.29 -1.37 2.78
CA PHE A 87 -9.17 -0.37 3.85
C PHE A 87 -10.52 -0.05 4.49
N ALA A 88 -11.57 0.16 3.70
CA ALA A 88 -12.89 0.49 4.20
C ALA A 88 -13.49 -0.66 5.02
N ILE A 89 -13.35 -1.90 4.55
CA ILE A 89 -13.78 -3.11 5.28
C ILE A 89 -13.00 -3.25 6.59
N ALA A 90 -11.67 -3.16 6.55
CA ALA A 90 -10.83 -3.27 7.73
C ALA A 90 -11.17 -2.19 8.77
N GLN A 91 -11.46 -0.97 8.32
CA GLN A 91 -11.84 0.14 9.18
C GLN A 91 -13.21 -0.07 9.83
N ARG A 92 -14.21 -0.54 9.05
CA ARG A 92 -15.56 -0.86 9.54
C ARG A 92 -15.54 -1.89 10.67
N TYR A 93 -14.70 -2.90 10.57
CA TYR A 93 -14.60 -4.00 11.54
C TYR A 93 -13.44 -3.87 12.53
N HIS A 94 -12.90 -2.66 12.68
CA HIS A 94 -11.89 -2.35 13.71
C HIS A 94 -10.58 -3.16 13.61
N LEU A 95 -10.19 -3.53 12.39
CA LEU A 95 -9.03 -4.35 12.07
C LEU A 95 -7.79 -3.47 11.84
N GLU A 96 -7.06 -3.12 12.91
CA GLU A 96 -6.00 -2.10 12.87
C GLU A 96 -4.82 -2.44 11.95
N ASP A 97 -4.32 -3.67 11.99
CA ASP A 97 -3.15 -4.08 11.20
C ASP A 97 -3.50 -4.16 9.71
N GLU A 98 -4.69 -4.69 9.39
CA GLU A 98 -5.26 -4.75 8.05
C GLU A 98 -5.48 -3.34 7.50
N THR A 99 -5.99 -2.43 8.33
CA THR A 99 -6.20 -1.02 7.97
C THR A 99 -4.88 -0.36 7.58
N LYS A 100 -3.82 -0.54 8.38
CA LYS A 100 -2.50 0.01 8.09
C LYS A 100 -1.90 -0.58 6.82
N LEU A 101 -2.02 -1.90 6.64
CA LEU A 101 -1.48 -2.58 5.46
C LEU A 101 -2.21 -2.14 4.19
N ALA A 102 -3.54 -2.14 4.20
CA ALA A 102 -4.35 -1.67 3.08
C ALA A 102 -4.02 -0.22 2.72
N ALA A 103 -3.93 0.66 3.72
CA ALA A 103 -3.52 2.05 3.55
C ALA A 103 -2.15 2.18 2.87
N PHE A 104 -1.17 1.36 3.26
CA PHE A 104 0.14 1.33 2.59
C PHE A 104 0.02 0.91 1.12
N TYR A 105 -0.81 -0.06 0.78
CA TYR A 105 -1.03 -0.47 -0.61
C TYR A 105 -1.70 0.61 -1.47
N THR A 106 -2.55 1.47 -0.87
CA THR A 106 -3.13 2.61 -1.61
C THR A 106 -2.06 3.58 -2.14
N LEU A 107 -0.87 3.60 -1.54
CA LEU A 107 0.26 4.43 -1.98
C LEU A 107 0.82 4.01 -3.34
N ARG A 108 0.56 2.77 -3.79
CA ARG A 108 1.02 2.29 -5.10
C ARG A 108 0.19 2.85 -6.27
N ARG A 109 -0.80 3.71 -6.00
CA ARG A 109 -1.70 4.30 -7.00
C ARG A 109 -1.54 5.84 -7.04
N PRO A 110 -1.54 6.45 -8.25
CA PRO A 110 -1.23 7.88 -8.45
C PRO A 110 -2.25 8.82 -7.81
N GLN A 111 -3.49 8.39 -7.65
CA GLN A 111 -4.50 9.18 -6.95
C GLN A 111 -5.34 8.24 -6.09
N PHE A 112 -5.50 8.59 -4.81
CA PHE A 112 -6.39 7.95 -3.86
C PHE A 112 -7.90 8.19 -4.20
N LYS A 113 -8.19 8.57 -5.44
CA LYS A 113 -9.54 8.90 -5.89
C LYS A 113 -10.19 7.64 -6.43
N GLY A 114 -11.20 7.19 -5.72
CA GLY A 114 -12.02 6.04 -6.07
C GLY A 114 -13.22 6.01 -5.14
N TYR A 115 -14.32 5.47 -5.64
CA TYR A 115 -15.50 5.18 -4.85
C TYR A 115 -15.64 3.67 -4.77
N CYS A 116 -15.90 3.16 -3.56
CA CYS A 116 -16.42 1.82 -3.34
C CYS A 116 -17.55 1.92 -2.31
N ALA A 117 -18.53 1.02 -2.40
CA ALA A 117 -19.73 1.08 -1.57
C ALA A 117 -19.42 0.99 -0.07
N GLU A 118 -18.34 0.30 0.29
CA GLU A 118 -17.85 0.12 1.65
C GLU A 118 -17.43 1.44 2.31
N LEU A 119 -17.18 2.50 1.53
CA LEU A 119 -16.93 3.84 2.08
C LEU A 119 -18.18 4.44 2.74
N GLU A 120 -19.39 4.04 2.33
CA GLU A 120 -20.63 4.48 2.98
C GLU A 120 -20.78 3.91 4.39
N CYS A 121 -20.07 2.82 4.69
CA CYS A 121 -20.09 2.16 5.99
C CYS A 121 -19.05 2.73 6.98
N ILE A 122 -18.25 3.71 6.57
CA ILE A 122 -17.29 4.39 7.44
C ILE A 122 -17.58 5.89 7.49
N SER A 123 -17.21 6.54 8.59
CA SER A 123 -17.31 8.01 8.65
C SER A 123 -16.30 8.66 7.70
N ALA A 124 -16.49 9.96 7.41
CA ALA A 124 -15.54 10.73 6.60
C ALA A 124 -14.14 10.85 7.26
N GLY A 125 -14.04 10.62 8.58
CA GLY A 125 -12.80 10.78 9.35
C GLY A 125 -11.66 9.86 8.89
N PRO A 126 -11.84 8.52 8.89
CA PRO A 126 -10.82 7.60 8.40
C PRO A 126 -10.40 7.87 6.94
N TYR A 127 -11.35 8.20 6.06
CA TYR A 127 -11.04 8.55 4.67
C TYR A 127 -10.16 9.80 4.57
N TYR A 128 -10.47 10.84 5.36
CA TYR A 128 -9.66 12.05 5.45
C TYR A 128 -8.23 11.75 5.95
N ARG A 129 -8.08 10.95 7.02
CA ARG A 129 -6.75 10.57 7.55
C ARG A 129 -5.94 9.78 6.54
N LEU A 130 -6.58 8.91 5.76
CA LEU A 130 -5.92 8.16 4.70
C LEU A 130 -5.42 9.07 3.58
N ALA A 131 -6.22 10.06 3.17
CA ALA A 131 -5.79 11.07 2.20
C ALA A 131 -4.61 11.91 2.73
N GLU A 132 -4.67 12.33 3.99
CA GLU A 132 -3.58 13.09 4.65
C GLU A 132 -2.30 12.24 4.77
N TYR A 133 -2.43 10.97 5.16
CA TYR A 133 -1.34 10.00 5.19
C TYR A 133 -0.67 9.86 3.82
N GLY A 134 -1.46 9.67 2.75
CA GLY A 134 -0.95 9.58 1.40
C GLY A 134 -0.22 10.84 0.94
N ALA A 135 -0.71 12.02 1.30
CA ALA A 135 -0.04 13.29 0.99
C ALA A 135 1.30 13.46 1.74
N LYS A 136 1.35 13.07 3.02
CA LYS A 136 2.58 13.05 3.83
C LYS A 136 3.62 12.09 3.22
N CYS A 137 3.21 10.87 2.84
CA CYS A 137 4.07 9.88 2.18
C CYS A 137 4.62 10.38 0.84
N ARG A 138 3.76 10.94 -0.03
CA ARG A 138 4.17 11.57 -1.31
C ARG A 138 5.20 12.66 -1.11
N THR A 139 4.98 13.54 -0.15
CA THR A 139 5.90 14.63 0.18
C THR A 139 7.24 14.09 0.70
N ALA A 140 7.21 13.11 1.60
CA ALA A 140 8.42 12.50 2.16
C ALA A 140 9.24 11.78 1.08
N ALA A 141 8.60 10.96 0.24
CA ALA A 141 9.25 10.23 -0.84
C ALA A 141 9.86 11.19 -1.89
N ALA A 142 9.11 12.21 -2.33
CA ALA A 142 9.61 13.18 -3.31
C ALA A 142 10.86 13.93 -2.84
N ARG A 143 10.97 14.21 -1.53
CA ARG A 143 12.13 14.87 -0.93
C ARG A 143 13.41 14.05 -1.01
N VAL A 144 13.34 12.72 -1.02
CA VAL A 144 14.51 11.82 -1.14
C VAL A 144 15.30 12.09 -2.43
N ALA A 145 14.59 12.45 -3.51
CA ALA A 145 15.18 12.74 -4.81
C ALA A 145 15.33 14.24 -5.11
N THR A 146 15.07 15.12 -4.14
CA THR A 146 15.11 16.58 -4.34
C THR A 146 16.52 17.14 -4.08
N VAL A 147 17.03 17.89 -5.06
CA VAL A 147 18.29 18.65 -4.95
C VAL A 147 18.15 19.75 -3.88
N PRO A 148 19.16 20.01 -3.03
CA PRO A 148 20.54 19.52 -3.09
C PRO A 148 20.88 18.32 -2.21
N ASN A 149 19.94 17.69 -1.50
CA ASN A 149 20.27 16.77 -0.41
C ASN A 149 20.19 15.30 -0.84
N PHE A 150 21.34 14.63 -0.89
CA PHE A 150 21.46 13.19 -1.11
C PHE A 150 22.30 12.55 0.00
N ASP A 151 21.97 12.85 1.26
CA ASP A 151 22.74 12.40 2.43
C ASP A 151 22.75 10.87 2.57
N TRP A 152 21.75 10.19 2.01
CA TRP A 152 21.64 8.72 1.93
C TRP A 152 22.63 8.09 0.94
N ILE A 153 23.27 8.86 0.06
CA ILE A 153 24.34 8.39 -0.82
C ILE A 153 25.66 8.46 -0.04
N ALA A 154 26.15 7.33 0.45
CA ALA A 154 27.47 7.26 1.12
C ALA A 154 28.64 7.12 0.12
N ASN A 155 28.38 6.57 -1.07
CA ASN A 155 29.43 6.20 -2.03
C ASN A 155 29.70 7.33 -3.04
N ARG A 156 30.98 7.52 -3.39
CA ARG A 156 31.36 8.34 -4.55
C ARG A 156 31.34 7.49 -5.82
N PHE A 157 30.38 7.75 -6.70
CA PHE A 157 30.31 7.13 -8.03
C PHE A 157 31.22 7.84 -9.04
N ALA A 158 31.78 7.07 -9.98
CA ALA A 158 32.75 7.56 -10.96
C ALA A 158 32.18 8.66 -11.86
N TRP A 159 30.88 8.63 -12.19
CA TRP A 159 30.26 9.69 -12.98
C TRP A 159 30.25 11.05 -12.28
N PHE A 160 30.34 11.10 -10.95
CA PHE A 160 30.41 12.36 -10.22
C PHE A 160 31.73 13.10 -10.49
N ALA A 161 32.82 12.37 -10.70
CA ALA A 161 34.14 12.95 -10.99
C ALA A 161 34.40 13.17 -12.49
N CYS A 162 33.45 12.82 -13.36
CA CYS A 162 33.64 12.84 -14.81
C CYS A 162 33.30 14.22 -15.40
N ARG A 163 34.27 14.84 -16.10
CA ARG A 163 34.19 16.21 -16.65
C ARG A 163 33.66 16.32 -18.10
N GLU A 164 33.44 15.20 -18.79
CA GLU A 164 32.87 15.21 -20.15
C GLU A 164 31.40 15.69 -20.14
N ASN A 165 31.00 16.57 -21.07
CA ASN A 165 29.61 17.05 -21.22
C ASN A 165 28.99 17.70 -19.97
N SER A 166 29.79 18.37 -19.14
CA SER A 166 29.32 19.04 -17.92
C SER A 166 28.71 20.42 -18.20
N SER A 167 27.63 20.77 -17.48
CA SER A 167 27.07 22.14 -17.44
C SER A 167 27.65 22.93 -16.25
N PRO A 168 27.62 24.29 -16.24
CA PRO A 168 28.25 25.14 -15.20
C PRO A 168 27.75 24.81 -13.78
N ASN A 169 28.42 25.17 -12.68
CA ASN A 169 28.17 24.65 -11.31
C ASN A 169 26.74 24.79 -10.70
N THR A 170 26.31 23.77 -9.95
CA THR A 170 25.28 23.87 -8.87
C THR A 170 25.73 23.00 -7.71
N ASP A 171 25.74 23.54 -6.50
CA ASP A 171 26.21 22.84 -5.30
C ASP A 171 25.18 21.78 -4.85
N PHE A 172 25.65 20.57 -4.49
CA PHE A 172 24.82 19.54 -3.85
C PHE A 172 25.57 18.87 -2.68
N ARG A 173 24.81 18.31 -1.73
CA ARG A 173 25.32 17.66 -0.52
C ARG A 173 25.20 16.14 -0.65
N ILE A 174 26.29 15.44 -0.42
CA ILE A 174 26.38 13.98 -0.36
C ILE A 174 27.08 13.63 0.94
N SER A 175 26.52 12.72 1.74
CA SER A 175 27.15 12.18 2.95
C SER A 175 27.71 13.29 3.87
N ASN A 176 26.91 14.32 4.18
CA ASN A 176 27.28 15.48 5.01
C ASN A 176 28.48 16.33 4.50
N SER A 177 29.03 16.01 3.33
CA SER A 177 30.08 16.77 2.67
C SER A 177 29.47 17.63 1.56
N THR A 178 29.76 18.92 1.57
CA THR A 178 29.42 19.79 0.43
C THR A 178 30.45 19.53 -0.65
N ILE A 179 30.10 18.75 -1.68
CA ILE A 179 31.02 18.46 -2.79
C ILE A 179 30.65 19.39 -3.95
N LYS A 180 31.58 20.26 -4.34
CA LYS A 180 31.49 21.01 -5.61
C LYS A 180 31.85 20.05 -6.74
N MET A 181 30.91 19.67 -7.59
CA MET A 181 31.17 18.75 -8.71
C MET A 181 30.60 19.30 -10.03
N ASP A 182 31.39 19.15 -11.10
CA ASP A 182 30.97 19.44 -12.46
C ASP A 182 29.85 18.47 -12.87
N ARG A 183 28.67 19.02 -13.20
CA ARG A 183 27.41 18.27 -13.28
C ARG A 183 27.44 17.21 -14.38
N LYS A 184 26.80 16.07 -14.14
CA LYS A 184 26.17 15.29 -15.24
C LYS A 184 24.71 15.72 -15.35
N HIS A 185 24.37 16.47 -16.40
CA HIS A 185 23.02 16.98 -16.64
C HIS A 185 21.96 15.86 -16.60
N TRP A 186 22.30 14.67 -17.10
CA TRP A 186 21.42 13.51 -17.11
C TRP A 186 21.01 13.07 -15.69
N TRP A 187 21.93 13.09 -14.71
CA TRP A 187 21.67 12.65 -13.34
C TRP A 187 20.68 13.58 -12.63
N LEU A 188 20.84 14.90 -12.78
CA LEU A 188 19.91 15.88 -12.20
C LEU A 188 18.54 15.81 -12.88
N THR A 189 18.51 15.56 -14.18
CA THR A 189 17.26 15.35 -14.91
C THR A 189 16.54 14.11 -14.38
N TYR A 190 17.28 13.01 -14.21
CA TYR A 190 16.78 11.77 -13.62
C TYR A 190 16.23 11.98 -12.22
N MET A 191 17.00 12.56 -11.29
CA MET A 191 16.55 12.75 -9.90
C MET A 191 15.34 13.68 -9.80
N ARG A 192 15.26 14.73 -10.64
CA ARG A 192 14.05 15.57 -10.72
C ARG A 192 12.85 14.80 -11.24
N ALA A 193 13.03 13.99 -12.28
CA ALA A 193 11.94 13.19 -12.84
C ALA A 193 11.45 12.13 -11.83
N VAL A 194 12.37 11.48 -11.11
CA VAL A 194 12.04 10.56 -10.01
C VAL A 194 11.32 11.30 -8.88
N SER A 195 11.76 12.50 -8.49
CA SER A 195 11.06 13.31 -7.47
C SER A 195 9.62 13.62 -7.89
N VAL A 196 9.40 14.00 -9.16
CA VAL A 196 8.06 14.22 -9.72
C VAL A 196 7.23 12.93 -9.75
N ALA A 197 7.85 11.80 -10.11
CA ALA A 197 7.17 10.51 -10.09
C ALA A 197 6.76 10.09 -8.67
N LEU A 198 7.64 10.29 -7.68
CA LEU A 198 7.39 9.97 -6.27
C LEU A 198 6.35 10.88 -5.61
N ALA A 199 6.23 12.13 -6.07
CA ALA A 199 5.17 13.04 -5.65
C ALA A 199 3.78 12.57 -6.10
N ASP A 200 3.69 11.77 -7.16
CA ASP A 200 2.47 11.16 -7.66
C ASP A 200 2.27 9.77 -7.05
N VAL A 201 3.25 8.87 -7.15
CA VAL A 201 3.23 7.52 -6.58
C VAL A 201 4.48 7.34 -5.71
N PRO A 202 4.38 7.35 -4.37
CA PRO A 202 5.52 7.21 -3.45
C PRO A 202 6.01 5.76 -3.35
N TRP A 203 6.19 5.10 -4.50
CA TRP A 203 6.67 3.74 -4.64
C TRP A 203 7.72 3.69 -5.74
N PHE A 204 8.94 3.30 -5.37
CA PHE A 204 10.09 3.34 -6.28
C PHE A 204 9.95 2.40 -7.49
N ASN A 205 9.30 1.24 -7.32
CA ASN A 205 9.14 0.26 -8.40
C ASN A 205 7.97 0.58 -9.35
N SER A 206 7.56 1.84 -9.42
CA SER A 206 6.49 2.26 -10.35
C SER A 206 6.99 2.23 -11.81
N PRO A 207 6.09 1.97 -12.79
CA PRO A 207 6.46 1.95 -14.21
C PRO A 207 7.14 3.25 -14.67
N LYS A 208 6.64 4.39 -14.18
CA LYS A 208 7.18 5.73 -14.48
C LYS A 208 8.65 5.85 -14.07
N ILE A 209 9.02 5.37 -12.88
CA ILE A 209 10.42 5.42 -12.43
C ILE A 209 11.30 4.47 -13.27
N SER A 210 10.77 3.30 -13.67
CA SER A 210 11.49 2.39 -14.58
C SER A 210 11.83 3.07 -15.92
N GLU A 211 10.88 3.80 -16.51
CA GLU A 211 11.12 4.58 -17.74
C GLU A 211 12.19 5.66 -17.54
N GLU A 212 12.15 6.37 -16.40
CA GLU A 212 13.17 7.39 -16.09
C GLU A 212 14.57 6.80 -15.90
N ILE A 213 14.66 5.58 -15.35
CA ILE A 213 15.93 4.85 -15.25
C ILE A 213 16.49 4.57 -16.65
N ASP A 214 15.66 4.10 -17.59
CA ASP A 214 16.10 3.79 -18.96
C ASP A 214 16.55 5.05 -19.70
N ILE A 215 15.83 6.17 -19.54
CA ILE A 215 16.20 7.48 -20.09
C ILE A 215 17.57 7.93 -19.54
N ALA A 216 17.79 7.77 -18.23
CA ALA A 216 19.04 8.12 -17.58
C ALA A 216 20.20 7.25 -18.08
N MET A 217 19.98 5.94 -18.17
CA MET A 217 20.96 4.96 -18.66
C MET A 217 21.39 5.26 -20.09
N ASN A 218 20.44 5.51 -21.00
CA ASN A 218 20.72 5.82 -22.40
C ASN A 218 21.60 7.07 -22.54
N LYS A 219 21.34 8.12 -21.74
CA LYS A 219 22.15 9.34 -21.73
C LYS A 219 23.53 9.14 -21.09
N ALA A 220 23.62 8.29 -20.07
CA ALA A 220 24.87 8.08 -19.36
C ALA A 220 25.86 7.19 -20.14
N LEU A 221 25.33 6.25 -20.95
CA LEU A 221 26.11 5.36 -21.81
C LEU A 221 26.76 6.07 -23.01
N THR A 222 26.32 7.28 -23.38
CA THR A 222 26.97 8.08 -24.43
C THR A 222 28.31 8.70 -24.00
N CYS A 223 28.68 8.58 -22.73
CA CYS A 223 29.91 9.10 -22.15
C CYS A 223 30.98 7.99 -22.11
N ASP A 224 32.12 8.20 -22.75
CA ASP A 224 33.19 7.19 -22.88
C ASP A 224 33.80 6.79 -21.54
N THR A 225 33.81 7.73 -20.59
CA THR A 225 34.26 7.49 -19.23
C THR A 225 33.19 6.76 -18.40
N CYS A 226 31.94 7.24 -18.38
CA CYS A 226 30.90 6.68 -17.50
C CYS A 226 30.43 5.29 -17.94
N ARG A 227 30.42 4.98 -19.24
CA ARG A 227 29.91 3.70 -19.75
C ARG A 227 30.56 2.45 -19.13
N ARG A 228 31.78 2.59 -18.59
CA ARG A 228 32.55 1.49 -17.99
C ARG A 228 32.01 1.02 -16.63
N SER A 229 31.39 1.93 -15.86
CA SER A 229 30.92 1.67 -14.50
C SER A 229 29.43 1.92 -14.31
N ILE A 230 28.81 2.70 -15.20
CA ILE A 230 27.46 3.24 -15.01
C ILE A 230 26.39 2.17 -14.74
N ILE A 231 26.48 1.00 -15.39
CA ILE A 231 25.49 -0.07 -15.21
C ILE A 231 25.51 -0.58 -13.77
N ALA A 232 26.69 -0.86 -13.22
CA ALA A 232 26.83 -1.35 -11.85
C ALA A 232 26.47 -0.24 -10.85
N GLU A 233 26.98 0.96 -11.06
CA GLU A 233 26.79 2.09 -10.15
C GLU A 233 25.32 2.56 -10.13
N MET A 234 24.61 2.61 -11.27
CA MET A 234 23.18 2.93 -11.30
C MET A 234 22.33 1.88 -10.60
N ARG A 235 22.68 0.59 -10.72
CA ARG A 235 22.01 -0.47 -9.96
C ARG A 235 22.16 -0.25 -8.46
N THR A 236 23.37 0.07 -7.99
CA THR A 236 23.63 0.39 -6.58
C THR A 236 22.84 1.62 -6.12
N VAL A 237 22.84 2.71 -6.88
CA VAL A 237 22.10 3.92 -6.49
C VAL A 237 20.61 3.70 -6.46
N ASN A 238 20.05 2.97 -7.42
CA ASN A 238 18.62 2.69 -7.44
C ASN A 238 18.19 1.78 -6.28
N GLN A 239 19.05 0.86 -5.84
CA GLN A 239 18.81 0.08 -4.62
C GLN A 239 18.82 0.95 -3.36
N LEU A 240 19.79 1.86 -3.25
CA LEU A 240 19.87 2.82 -2.14
C LEU A 240 18.66 3.77 -2.13
N LEU A 241 18.26 4.25 -3.31
CA LEU A 241 17.10 5.12 -3.48
C LEU A 241 15.80 4.40 -3.13
N ALA A 242 15.62 3.16 -3.58
CA ALA A 242 14.47 2.33 -3.21
C ALA A 242 14.38 2.12 -1.70
N ALA A 243 15.49 1.78 -1.06
CA ALA A 243 15.56 1.56 0.38
C ALA A 243 15.24 2.84 1.16
N GLU A 244 15.79 3.99 0.72
CA GLU A 244 15.55 5.27 1.39
C GLU A 244 14.11 5.75 1.22
N VAL A 245 13.52 5.61 0.02
CA VAL A 245 12.09 5.88 -0.21
C VAL A 245 11.23 5.02 0.71
N GLN A 246 11.53 3.72 0.81
CA GLN A 246 10.78 2.82 1.69
C GLN A 246 10.94 3.21 3.16
N ARG A 247 12.13 3.60 3.60
CA ARG A 247 12.39 4.06 4.97
C ARG A 247 11.53 5.28 5.31
N VAL A 248 11.59 6.34 4.50
CA VAL A 248 10.85 7.59 4.79
C VAL A 248 9.33 7.41 4.71
N VAL A 249 8.84 6.54 3.83
CA VAL A 249 7.40 6.23 3.75
C VAL A 249 6.94 5.43 4.97
N THR A 250 7.75 4.49 5.46
CA THR A 250 7.42 3.67 6.65
C THR A 250 7.44 4.50 7.94
N GLU A 251 8.25 5.56 8.00
CA GLU A 251 8.29 6.48 9.14
C GLU A 251 7.01 7.33 9.28
N VAL A 252 6.31 7.57 8.16
CA VAL A 252 5.00 8.23 8.21
C VAL A 252 4.00 7.24 8.79
N ARG A 253 3.43 7.58 9.94
CA ARG A 253 2.42 6.74 10.61
C ARG A 253 1.02 7.18 10.23
N LEU A 254 0.18 6.22 9.85
CA LEU A 254 -1.26 6.42 9.77
C LEU A 254 -1.83 6.43 11.19
N GLU A 255 -2.60 7.46 11.51
CA GLU A 255 -3.40 7.49 12.73
C GLU A 255 -4.71 6.72 12.49
N VAL A 256 -4.80 5.51 13.05
CA VAL A 256 -6.01 4.69 12.98
C VAL A 256 -6.91 5.07 14.15
N ARG A 257 -8.16 5.46 13.84
CA ARG A 257 -9.23 5.63 14.84
C ARG A 257 -10.51 5.06 14.28
N PHE A 258 -11.15 4.26 15.12
CA PHE A 258 -12.39 3.54 14.90
C PHE A 258 -13.59 4.39 15.34
#